data_AF-A0A836RD32-F1
#
_entry.id   AF-A0A836RD32-F1
#
_cell.length_a   1.000
_cell.length_b   1.000
_cell.length_c   1.000
_cell.angle_alpha   90.00
_cell.angle_beta   90.00
_cell.angle_gamma   90.00
#
_symmetry.space_group_name_H-M   'P 1'
#
loop_
_entity.id
_entity.type
_entity.pdbx_description
1 polymer ?
#
loop_
_entity_poly.entity_id
_entity_poly.type
_entity_poly.pdbx_seq_one_letter_code
_entity_poly.pdbx_strand_id
1 'polypeptide(L)'
;MSGLSYEKYPYAVVYRDKDKKVIKVEEHGHLDYGPPYEYSIGSYMIKIGKFKELYKDLESSKKEDLYILPEILYRGINRGLRVEGYICLDESEYLGINTLDDLVKAKDILLEREVLDLQLQEERFIRFGTGGWRAKIGSGFTLSNVKRLAQAIASYLKKNNKHKRPVIIGYDNRFLSDEAAKTVASVMAANNIKSILSRDSVPTPLVTFTVLDKKASAGLVITASHNPYDYNGIKVETEEGLPSPVHVSNVIEKIANETKNVAWVPYKIGVEKGFIEILDYRNRYLDYLEEKLDYESIKNASLKVCFDSMYGSGTTTIQKALIGARCDLELIRGGRDVLFGGLAPAPTLSRLSYLISEMKRGEFDVGMAVDGDADRIVLVDEMGNFLHT
;
A
#
# COMPACT_ATOMS: atom_id res chain seq x y z
N MET A 1 -18.20 6.88 -22.31
CA MET A 1 -19.42 7.12 -23.11
C MET A 1 -19.33 8.52 -23.66
N SER A 2 -19.50 8.69 -24.97
CA SER A 2 -19.63 10.01 -25.59
C SER A 2 -21.04 10.56 -25.38
N GLY A 3 -21.16 11.89 -25.38
CA GLY A 3 -22.43 12.61 -25.31
C GLY A 3 -22.27 13.98 -25.96
N LEU A 4 -23.31 14.47 -26.62
CA LEU A 4 -23.34 15.82 -27.18
C LEU A 4 -23.43 16.82 -26.03
N SER A 5 -22.36 17.58 -25.79
CA SER A 5 -22.39 18.75 -24.91
C SER A 5 -22.77 20.00 -25.72
N TYR A 6 -23.41 20.96 -25.04
CA TYR A 6 -23.64 22.31 -25.57
C TYR A 6 -22.60 23.32 -25.05
N GLU A 7 -21.67 22.88 -24.20
CA GLU A 7 -20.61 23.73 -23.65
C GLU A 7 -19.48 23.90 -24.68
N LYS A 8 -19.10 25.16 -24.94
CA LYS A 8 -17.88 25.47 -25.70
C LYS A 8 -16.66 25.35 -24.79
N TYR A 9 -15.91 24.25 -24.89
CA TYR A 9 -14.58 24.13 -24.29
C TYR A 9 -13.60 25.16 -24.90
N PRO A 10 -12.54 25.57 -24.18
CA PRO A 10 -11.53 26.45 -24.74
C PRO A 10 -10.78 25.78 -25.90
N TYR A 11 -10.63 26.54 -26.98
CA TYR A 11 -9.95 26.16 -28.21
C TYR A 11 -9.29 27.41 -28.79
N ALA A 12 -8.11 27.27 -29.39
CA ALA A 12 -7.31 28.43 -29.83
C ALA A 12 -6.91 28.32 -31.30
N VAL A 13 -7.23 29.34 -32.09
CA VAL A 13 -6.85 29.41 -33.51
C VAL A 13 -5.47 30.05 -33.64
N VAL A 14 -4.52 29.31 -34.22
CA VAL A 14 -3.12 29.73 -34.34
C VAL A 14 -2.86 30.28 -35.74
N TYR A 15 -2.91 31.60 -35.88
CA TYR A 15 -2.60 32.29 -37.13
C TYR A 15 -1.09 32.40 -37.34
N ARG A 16 -0.65 32.12 -38.57
CA ARG A 16 0.75 32.14 -38.98
C ARG A 16 0.97 33.06 -40.18
N ASP A 17 2.16 33.65 -40.27
CA ASP A 17 2.56 34.43 -41.45
C ASP A 17 2.94 33.53 -42.64
N LYS A 18 3.23 34.18 -43.78
CA LYS A 18 3.74 33.55 -45.00
C LYS A 18 5.03 32.71 -44.78
N ASP A 19 5.81 33.07 -43.76
CA ASP A 19 7.07 32.43 -43.37
C ASP A 19 6.84 31.35 -42.26
N LYS A 20 5.56 31.06 -41.96
CA LYS A 20 5.01 30.04 -41.05
C LYS A 20 5.30 30.25 -39.56
N LYS A 21 5.75 31.44 -39.15
CA LYS A 21 5.86 31.84 -37.75
C LYS A 21 4.47 32.14 -37.18
N VAL A 22 4.26 31.85 -35.89
CA VAL A 22 3.04 32.26 -35.18
C VAL A 22 3.02 33.78 -35.05
N ILE A 23 1.92 34.42 -35.42
CA ILE A 23 1.72 35.87 -35.34
C ILE A 23 0.52 36.30 -34.49
N LYS A 24 -0.46 35.42 -34.32
CA LYS A 24 -1.60 35.61 -33.40
C LYS A 24 -2.09 34.24 -32.94
N VAL A 25 -2.43 34.13 -31.67
CA VAL A 25 -3.26 33.04 -31.13
C VAL A 25 -4.58 33.67 -30.70
N GLU A 26 -5.71 33.06 -31.03
CA GLU A 26 -7.04 33.58 -30.72
C GLU A 26 -7.88 32.53 -29.98
N GLU A 27 -8.01 32.74 -28.68
CA GLU A 27 -8.86 31.96 -27.79
C GLU A 27 -10.33 32.11 -28.21
N HIS A 28 -11.00 30.97 -28.36
CA HIS A 28 -12.38 30.78 -28.82
C HIS A 28 -12.71 31.27 -30.26
N GLY A 29 -11.72 31.58 -31.10
CA GLY A 29 -11.91 32.03 -32.49
C GLY A 29 -12.60 30.99 -33.40
N HIS A 30 -13.58 31.41 -34.20
CA HIS A 30 -14.41 30.50 -35.01
C HIS A 30 -13.65 29.90 -36.22
N LEU A 31 -13.83 28.59 -36.45
CA LEU A 31 -13.37 27.87 -37.65
C LEU A 31 -14.46 27.89 -38.74
N ASP A 32 -14.11 28.37 -39.94
CA ASP A 32 -15.04 28.56 -41.07
C ASP A 32 -14.99 27.41 -42.09
N TYR A 33 -15.41 26.22 -41.68
CA TYR A 33 -15.56 25.04 -42.55
C TYR A 33 -16.81 24.22 -42.16
N GLY A 34 -17.40 23.49 -43.12
CA GLY A 34 -18.68 22.79 -42.96
C GLY A 34 -18.58 21.40 -42.26
N PRO A 35 -19.60 21.00 -41.48
CA PRO A 35 -19.54 19.87 -40.53
C PRO A 35 -19.34 18.47 -41.16
N PRO A 36 -18.92 17.46 -40.36
CA PRO A 36 -18.81 17.46 -38.89
C PRO A 36 -17.37 17.52 -38.32
N TYR A 37 -17.27 17.94 -37.07
CA TYR A 37 -16.06 18.07 -36.24
C TYR A 37 -16.17 17.24 -34.94
N GLU A 38 -15.07 17.09 -34.19
CA GLU A 38 -14.93 16.39 -32.87
C GLU A 38 -15.00 14.82 -32.97
N TYR A 39 -14.57 13.94 -32.03
CA TYR A 39 -14.75 13.80 -30.55
C TYR A 39 -13.79 12.74 -29.91
N SER A 40 -13.84 12.49 -28.58
CA SER A 40 -14.19 11.20 -27.87
C SER A 40 -13.19 10.17 -27.21
N ILE A 41 -11.84 10.21 -27.28
CA ILE A 41 -10.88 9.35 -26.48
C ILE A 41 -9.97 10.21 -25.60
N GLY A 42 -10.14 10.17 -24.29
CA GLY A 42 -10.22 11.47 -23.60
C GLY A 42 -11.32 12.26 -24.32
N SER A 43 -10.95 13.12 -25.29
CA SER A 43 -11.84 13.51 -26.40
C SER A 43 -11.23 13.53 -27.83
N TYR A 44 -10.41 12.52 -28.17
CA TYR A 44 -9.75 12.30 -29.48
C TYR A 44 -9.94 10.88 -30.11
N MET A 45 -11.15 10.30 -30.06
CA MET A 45 -11.55 9.09 -30.83
C MET A 45 -11.79 9.50 -32.29
N ILE A 46 -10.77 9.42 -33.12
CA ILE A 46 -10.86 9.91 -34.49
C ILE A 46 -11.52 8.89 -35.42
N LYS A 47 -12.68 9.26 -36.01
CA LYS A 47 -13.25 8.56 -37.18
C LYS A 47 -12.75 9.23 -38.46
N ILE A 48 -11.83 8.57 -39.16
CA ILE A 48 -10.96 9.25 -40.12
C ILE A 48 -11.65 9.50 -41.47
N GLY A 49 -12.03 10.75 -41.72
CA GLY A 49 -12.44 11.23 -43.04
C GLY A 49 -11.24 11.50 -43.96
N LYS A 50 -11.37 11.12 -45.25
CA LYS A 50 -10.42 11.33 -46.36
C LYS A 50 -9.00 10.73 -46.24
N PHE A 51 -8.39 10.60 -45.07
CA PHE A 51 -6.98 10.15 -44.91
C PHE A 51 -6.77 8.62 -44.91
N LYS A 52 -7.47 7.88 -45.79
CA LYS A 52 -7.51 6.40 -45.80
C LYS A 52 -6.13 5.72 -45.92
N GLU A 53 -5.14 6.39 -46.49
CA GLU A 53 -3.78 5.85 -46.71
C GLU A 53 -2.83 5.92 -45.50
N LEU A 54 -3.21 6.57 -44.40
CA LEU A 54 -2.37 6.67 -43.20
C LEU A 54 -2.57 5.51 -42.21
N TYR A 55 -3.76 4.89 -42.20
CA TYR A 55 -4.17 3.91 -41.19
C TYR A 55 -4.62 2.55 -41.76
N LYS A 56 -4.70 2.40 -43.10
CA LYS A 56 -5.12 1.15 -43.78
C LYS A 56 -4.33 -0.11 -43.40
N ASP A 57 -3.10 0.05 -42.92
CA ASP A 57 -2.16 -1.02 -42.58
C ASP A 57 -1.83 -1.03 -41.06
N LEU A 58 -2.73 -0.52 -40.21
CA LEU A 58 -2.64 -0.62 -38.75
C LEU A 58 -3.57 -1.72 -38.24
N GLU A 59 -3.15 -2.45 -37.20
CA GLU A 59 -4.04 -3.29 -36.42
C GLU A 59 -4.87 -2.41 -35.47
N SER A 60 -6.16 -2.72 -35.29
CA SER A 60 -7.02 -2.03 -34.33
C SER A 60 -6.86 -2.62 -32.92
N SER A 61 -7.08 -1.77 -31.92
CA SER A 61 -7.27 -2.20 -30.53
C SER A 61 -8.38 -3.24 -30.45
N LYS A 62 -8.17 -4.31 -29.68
CA LYS A 62 -9.17 -5.39 -29.45
C LYS A 62 -10.42 -4.95 -28.67
N LYS A 63 -10.58 -3.65 -28.41
CA LYS A 63 -11.85 -3.00 -28.10
C LYS A 63 -12.17 -1.94 -29.16
N GLU A 64 -13.32 -2.10 -29.79
CA GLU A 64 -14.09 -1.04 -30.47
C GLU A 64 -13.41 -0.36 -31.70
N ASP A 65 -12.57 -1.09 -32.44
CA ASP A 65 -11.93 -0.64 -33.69
C ASP A 65 -11.13 0.68 -33.58
N LEU A 66 -10.52 0.89 -32.41
CA LEU A 66 -9.74 2.10 -32.11
C LEU A 66 -8.29 1.99 -32.57
N TYR A 67 -7.73 3.10 -33.07
CA TYR A 67 -6.33 3.21 -33.51
C TYR A 67 -5.53 4.21 -32.67
N ILE A 68 -4.27 3.88 -32.40
CA ILE A 68 -3.39 4.68 -31.52
C ILE A 68 -2.85 5.91 -32.27
N LEU A 69 -3.28 7.09 -31.84
CA LEU A 69 -3.05 8.37 -32.54
C LEU A 69 -1.56 8.72 -32.78
N PRO A 70 -0.62 8.54 -31.82
CA PRO A 70 0.81 8.79 -32.05
C PRO A 70 1.40 8.16 -33.32
N GLU A 71 1.02 6.93 -33.67
CA GLU A 71 1.56 6.24 -34.86
C GLU A 71 1.01 6.84 -36.17
N ILE A 72 -0.26 7.27 -36.17
CA ILE A 72 -0.88 7.96 -37.31
C ILE A 72 -0.25 9.34 -37.50
N LEU A 73 -0.03 10.09 -36.43
CA LEU A 73 0.63 11.39 -36.46
C LEU A 73 2.09 11.27 -36.89
N TYR A 74 2.84 10.30 -36.36
CA TYR A 74 4.22 10.02 -36.75
C TYR A 74 4.33 9.70 -38.25
N ARG A 75 3.46 8.83 -38.79
CA ARG A 75 3.39 8.53 -40.24
C ARG A 75 2.98 9.74 -41.07
N GLY A 76 2.09 10.61 -40.56
CA GLY A 76 1.71 11.85 -41.22
C GLY A 76 2.86 12.86 -41.31
N ILE A 77 3.53 13.13 -40.19
CA ILE A 77 4.65 14.05 -40.07
C ILE A 77 5.83 13.59 -40.94
N ASN A 78 6.16 12.29 -40.93
CA ASN A 78 7.18 11.72 -41.80
C ASN A 78 6.82 11.73 -43.30
N ARG A 79 5.53 11.95 -43.65
CA ARG A 79 5.05 12.22 -45.02
C ARG A 79 4.89 13.72 -45.31
N GLY A 80 5.42 14.59 -44.45
CA GLY A 80 5.41 16.06 -44.62
C GLY A 80 4.11 16.76 -44.21
N LEU A 81 3.13 16.03 -43.66
CA LEU A 81 1.91 16.62 -43.10
C LEU A 81 2.21 17.34 -41.78
N ARG A 82 1.30 18.22 -41.36
CA ARG A 82 1.42 19.00 -40.11
C ARG A 82 0.11 18.96 -39.34
N VAL A 83 0.20 19.04 -38.02
CA VAL A 83 -0.97 19.23 -37.14
C VAL A 83 -1.25 20.73 -37.08
N GLU A 84 -2.39 21.16 -37.62
CA GLU A 84 -2.78 22.58 -37.66
C GLU A 84 -3.64 22.98 -36.44
N GLY A 85 -4.19 22.00 -35.71
CA GLY A 85 -4.88 22.19 -34.44
C GLY A 85 -5.18 20.86 -33.75
N TYR A 86 -5.27 20.91 -32.43
CA TYR A 86 -5.81 19.88 -31.54
C TYR A 86 -6.33 20.57 -30.28
N ILE A 87 -6.97 19.82 -29.37
CA ILE A 87 -7.40 20.31 -28.05
C ILE A 87 -6.73 19.43 -27.00
N CYS A 88 -6.44 19.96 -25.81
CA CYS A 88 -6.08 19.18 -24.63
C CYS A 88 -7.22 19.28 -23.60
N LEU A 89 -7.52 18.19 -22.89
CA LEU A 89 -8.46 18.20 -21.75
C LEU A 89 -7.76 18.54 -20.42
N ASP A 90 -6.43 18.46 -20.41
CA ASP A 90 -5.59 18.82 -19.30
C ASP A 90 -4.97 20.19 -19.63
N GLU A 91 -5.64 21.26 -19.18
CA GLU A 91 -5.22 22.65 -19.42
C GLU A 91 -3.89 23.00 -18.72
N SER A 92 -3.35 22.10 -17.88
CA SER A 92 -2.03 22.23 -17.29
C SER A 92 -0.89 21.65 -18.15
N GLU A 93 -1.22 20.95 -19.24
CA GLU A 93 -0.28 20.17 -20.04
C GLU A 93 0.11 20.86 -21.38
N TYR A 94 1.03 20.26 -22.14
CA TYR A 94 1.78 20.91 -23.23
C TYR A 94 0.92 21.70 -24.23
N LEU A 95 1.23 23.01 -24.37
CA LEU A 95 0.62 23.99 -25.30
C LEU A 95 0.90 23.72 -26.80
N GLY A 96 1.46 22.57 -27.16
CA GLY A 96 1.66 22.21 -28.56
C GLY A 96 2.45 20.93 -28.80
N ILE A 97 1.95 20.05 -29.66
CA ILE A 97 2.80 19.12 -30.43
C ILE A 97 3.16 19.80 -31.74
N ASN A 98 4.28 20.56 -31.76
CA ASN A 98 4.76 21.26 -32.96
C ASN A 98 5.96 20.56 -33.62
N THR A 99 6.67 19.71 -32.88
CA THR A 99 7.90 19.02 -33.29
C THR A 99 7.83 17.52 -33.00
N LEU A 100 8.81 16.76 -33.50
CA LEU A 100 8.94 15.33 -33.19
C LEU A 100 9.25 15.09 -31.71
N ASP A 101 10.05 15.95 -31.08
CA ASP A 101 10.41 15.87 -29.66
C ASP A 101 9.19 16.12 -28.75
N ASP A 102 8.29 17.03 -29.14
CA ASP A 102 7.02 17.24 -28.42
C ASP A 102 6.14 15.98 -28.52
N LEU A 103 6.10 15.34 -29.70
CA LEU A 103 5.33 14.10 -29.92
C LEU A 103 5.88 12.94 -29.08
N VAL A 104 7.21 12.84 -28.93
CA VAL A 104 7.85 11.84 -28.05
C VAL A 104 7.46 12.09 -26.60
N LYS A 105 7.67 13.30 -26.07
CA LYS A 105 7.31 13.64 -24.68
C LYS A 105 5.83 13.41 -24.37
N ALA A 106 4.94 13.85 -25.26
CA ALA A 106 3.50 13.65 -25.10
C ALA A 106 3.11 12.16 -25.14
N LYS A 107 3.74 11.37 -26.01
CA LYS A 107 3.56 9.91 -26.06
C LYS A 107 4.03 9.26 -24.76
N ASP A 108 5.20 9.64 -24.24
CA ASP A 108 5.78 9.03 -23.05
C ASP A 108 4.92 9.34 -21.81
N ILE A 109 4.44 10.57 -21.63
CA ILE A 109 3.49 10.95 -20.57
C ILE A 109 2.17 10.16 -20.68
N LEU A 110 1.63 9.97 -21.90
CA LEU A 110 0.41 9.18 -22.10
C LEU A 110 0.61 7.69 -21.78
N LEU A 111 1.78 7.13 -22.09
CA LEU A 111 2.16 5.77 -21.71
C LEU A 111 2.35 5.63 -20.19
N GLU A 112 2.99 6.61 -19.54
CA GLU A 112 3.10 6.65 -18.08
C GLU A 112 1.71 6.76 -17.42
N ARG A 113 0.79 7.55 -17.97
CA ARG A 113 -0.60 7.65 -17.52
C ARG A 113 -1.33 6.30 -17.66
N GLU A 114 -1.26 5.62 -18.81
CA GLU A 114 -1.88 4.30 -18.99
C GLU A 114 -1.28 3.23 -18.07
N VAL A 115 0.06 3.20 -17.92
CA VAL A 115 0.75 2.29 -17.01
C VAL A 115 0.38 2.57 -15.54
N LEU A 116 0.29 3.84 -15.14
CA LEU A 116 -0.13 4.21 -13.79
C LEU A 116 -1.59 3.83 -13.53
N ASP A 117 -2.51 4.08 -14.46
CA ASP A 117 -3.91 3.68 -14.31
C ASP A 117 -4.06 2.16 -14.22
N LEU A 118 -3.28 1.40 -15.02
CA LEU A 118 -3.21 -0.07 -14.93
C LEU A 118 -2.67 -0.52 -13.57
N GLN A 119 -1.60 0.08 -13.06
CA GLN A 119 -1.09 -0.18 -11.70
C GLN A 119 -2.12 0.13 -10.62
N LEU A 120 -2.85 1.25 -10.74
CA LEU A 120 -3.93 1.62 -9.83
C LEU A 120 -5.12 0.64 -9.91
N GLN A 121 -5.44 0.08 -11.09
CA GLN A 121 -6.42 -1.01 -11.17
C GLN A 121 -5.89 -2.30 -10.56
N GLU A 122 -4.61 -2.65 -10.73
CA GLU A 122 -4.01 -3.82 -10.09
C GLU A 122 -4.01 -3.70 -8.56
N GLU A 123 -3.61 -2.55 -8.01
CA GLU A 123 -3.60 -2.31 -6.55
C GLU A 123 -5.01 -2.28 -5.93
N ARG A 124 -6.06 -1.98 -6.71
CA ARG A 124 -7.46 -2.11 -6.26
C ARG A 124 -7.88 -3.57 -6.05
N PHE A 125 -7.21 -4.54 -6.68
CA PHE A 125 -7.39 -5.96 -6.37
C PHE A 125 -6.60 -6.33 -5.12
N ILE A 126 -7.25 -7.10 -4.25
CA ILE A 126 -6.57 -7.69 -3.10
C ILE A 126 -5.80 -8.90 -3.62
N ARG A 127 -4.49 -8.97 -3.36
CA ARG A 127 -3.60 -10.08 -3.73
C ARG A 127 -2.76 -10.50 -2.52
N PHE A 128 -2.77 -11.77 -2.16
CA PHE A 128 -1.99 -12.29 -1.04
C PHE A 128 -0.58 -12.66 -1.49
N GLY A 129 0.42 -12.05 -0.84
CA GLY A 129 1.80 -12.52 -0.89
C GLY A 129 2.10 -13.57 0.18
N THR A 130 3.36 -13.97 0.27
CA THR A 130 3.86 -14.91 1.29
C THR A 130 3.74 -14.41 2.73
N GLY A 131 3.52 -13.09 2.93
CA GLY A 131 3.39 -12.45 4.23
C GLY A 131 2.17 -11.53 4.31
N GLY A 132 1.00 -12.03 3.90
CA GLY A 132 -0.29 -11.33 3.89
C GLY A 132 -0.59 -10.56 2.60
N TRP A 133 -1.73 -9.87 2.55
CA TRP A 133 -1.98 -8.83 1.55
C TRP A 133 -1.19 -7.57 1.93
N ARG A 134 -0.52 -6.93 0.96
CA ARG A 134 0.19 -5.65 1.13
C ARG A 134 -0.05 -4.78 -0.09
N ALA A 135 -0.23 -3.47 0.10
CA ALA A 135 -0.40 -2.50 -0.99
C ALA A 135 -0.03 -1.08 -0.52
N LYS A 136 0.19 -0.16 -1.45
CA LYS A 136 0.37 1.26 -1.12
C LYS A 136 -0.89 1.87 -0.53
N ILE A 137 -0.73 2.75 0.45
CA ILE A 137 -1.81 3.46 1.14
C ILE A 137 -2.45 4.46 0.18
N GLY A 138 -3.79 4.49 0.15
CA GLY A 138 -4.56 5.42 -0.68
C GLY A 138 -4.90 4.90 -2.07
N SER A 139 -4.01 4.15 -2.73
CA SER A 139 -4.28 3.49 -4.01
C SER A 139 -4.92 2.11 -3.81
N GLY A 140 -4.18 1.17 -3.22
CA GLY A 140 -4.63 -0.20 -2.99
C GLY A 140 -5.06 -0.48 -1.55
N PHE A 141 -4.22 -0.11 -0.58
CA PHE A 141 -4.56 -0.17 0.83
C PHE A 141 -5.45 1.02 1.19
N THR A 142 -6.75 0.80 0.95
CA THR A 142 -7.83 1.73 1.28
C THR A 142 -8.74 1.10 2.33
N LEU A 143 -9.44 1.91 3.14
CA LEU A 143 -10.42 1.40 4.09
C LEU A 143 -11.59 0.64 3.40
N SER A 144 -11.80 0.84 2.10
CA SER A 144 -12.71 0.02 1.28
C SER A 144 -12.18 -1.41 1.07
N ASN A 145 -10.91 -1.55 0.69
CA ASN A 145 -10.28 -2.86 0.53
C ASN A 145 -10.06 -3.58 1.88
N VAL A 146 -9.71 -2.85 2.95
CA VAL A 146 -9.70 -3.39 4.33
C VAL A 146 -11.09 -3.94 4.71
N LYS A 147 -12.17 -3.22 4.39
CA LYS A 147 -13.56 -3.70 4.61
C LYS A 147 -13.90 -4.95 3.80
N ARG A 148 -13.54 -5.00 2.51
CA ARG A 148 -13.73 -6.18 1.64
C ARG A 148 -12.97 -7.40 2.17
N LEU A 149 -11.71 -7.23 2.57
CA LEU A 149 -10.89 -8.31 3.13
C LEU A 149 -11.43 -8.79 4.48
N ALA A 150 -11.77 -7.88 5.40
CA ALA A 150 -12.37 -8.25 6.68
C ALA A 150 -13.70 -9.01 6.51
N GLN A 151 -14.52 -8.64 5.52
CA GLN A 151 -15.75 -9.37 5.20
C GLN A 151 -15.47 -10.76 4.62
N ALA A 152 -14.44 -10.91 3.79
CA ALA A 152 -14.02 -12.20 3.26
C ALA A 152 -13.51 -13.14 4.35
N ILE A 153 -12.68 -12.63 5.27
CA ILE A 153 -12.22 -13.36 6.47
C ILE A 153 -13.42 -13.76 7.33
N ALA A 154 -14.35 -12.85 7.61
CA ALA A 154 -15.57 -13.14 8.37
C ALA A 154 -16.43 -14.24 7.71
N SER A 155 -16.60 -14.18 6.38
CA SER A 155 -17.29 -15.21 5.60
C SER A 155 -16.58 -16.56 5.61
N TYR A 156 -15.24 -16.57 5.53
CA TYR A 156 -14.43 -17.79 5.66
C TYR A 156 -14.56 -18.41 7.06
N LEU A 157 -14.44 -17.61 8.12
CA LEU A 157 -14.60 -18.08 9.51
C LEU A 157 -16.02 -18.59 9.79
N LYS A 158 -17.05 -17.99 9.16
CA LYS A 158 -18.43 -18.50 9.20
C LYS A 158 -18.55 -19.84 8.52
N LYS A 159 -18.13 -19.95 7.25
CA LYS A 159 -18.20 -21.17 6.43
C LYS A 159 -17.51 -22.38 7.08
N ASN A 160 -16.40 -22.15 7.77
CA ASN A 160 -15.62 -23.19 8.45
C ASN A 160 -16.01 -23.37 9.94
N ASN A 161 -17.15 -22.83 10.39
CA ASN A 161 -17.65 -22.87 11.78
C ASN A 161 -16.73 -22.25 12.87
N LYS A 162 -15.60 -21.64 12.48
CA LYS A 162 -14.65 -20.98 13.38
C LYS A 162 -15.20 -19.66 13.99
N HIS A 163 -16.28 -19.09 13.45
CA HIS A 163 -16.85 -17.80 13.88
C HIS A 163 -17.30 -17.67 15.36
N LYS A 164 -17.36 -18.76 16.14
CA LYS A 164 -17.84 -18.75 17.54
C LYS A 164 -16.80 -18.30 18.58
N ARG A 165 -15.51 -18.32 18.25
CA ARG A 165 -14.41 -17.84 19.10
C ARG A 165 -13.96 -16.45 18.60
N PRO A 166 -13.31 -15.62 19.43
CA PRO A 166 -12.83 -14.33 18.97
C PRO A 166 -11.75 -14.47 17.88
N VAL A 167 -11.51 -13.37 17.16
CA VAL A 167 -10.24 -13.11 16.47
C VAL A 167 -9.38 -12.17 17.30
N ILE A 168 -8.06 -12.32 17.27
CA ILE A 168 -7.13 -11.34 17.85
C ILE A 168 -6.76 -10.34 16.76
N ILE A 169 -6.72 -9.05 17.08
CA ILE A 169 -6.35 -7.98 16.14
C ILE A 169 -5.23 -7.15 16.76
N GLY A 170 -4.08 -7.12 16.09
CA GLY A 170 -2.94 -6.26 16.43
C GLY A 170 -2.50 -5.45 15.23
N TYR A 171 -1.63 -4.47 15.45
CA TYR A 171 -1.18 -3.56 14.39
C TYR A 171 0.18 -2.94 14.71
N ASP A 172 0.87 -2.45 13.67
CA ASP A 172 2.15 -1.77 13.79
C ASP A 172 2.06 -0.23 13.71
N ASN A 173 3.21 0.45 13.84
CA ASN A 173 3.26 1.90 14.04
C ASN A 173 3.00 2.75 12.77
N ARG A 174 2.93 2.15 11.58
CA ARG A 174 2.80 2.89 10.32
C ARG A 174 1.48 3.65 10.19
N PHE A 175 1.42 4.55 9.22
CA PHE A 175 0.21 5.31 8.93
C PHE A 175 -0.99 4.40 8.60
N LEU A 176 -2.19 4.81 9.05
CA LEU A 176 -3.48 4.13 8.89
C LEU A 176 -3.63 2.76 9.59
N SER A 177 -2.61 2.19 10.23
CA SER A 177 -2.66 0.83 10.83
C SER A 177 -3.72 0.68 11.93
N ASP A 178 -3.88 1.67 12.81
CA ASP A 178 -4.84 1.62 13.92
C ASP A 178 -6.30 1.82 13.44
N GLU A 179 -6.53 2.72 12.48
CA GLU A 179 -7.85 2.91 11.85
C GLU A 179 -8.26 1.73 10.96
N ALA A 180 -7.31 1.08 10.30
CA ALA A 180 -7.56 -0.19 9.63
C ALA A 180 -7.89 -1.30 10.64
N ALA A 181 -7.19 -1.40 11.78
CA ALA A 181 -7.51 -2.37 12.83
C ALA A 181 -8.92 -2.16 13.43
N LYS A 182 -9.29 -0.92 13.76
CA LYS A 182 -10.65 -0.53 14.17
C LYS A 182 -11.68 -0.87 13.08
N THR A 183 -11.32 -0.70 11.81
CA THR A 183 -12.18 -1.03 10.65
C THR A 183 -12.40 -2.55 10.51
N VAL A 184 -11.36 -3.38 10.68
CA VAL A 184 -11.48 -4.85 10.71
C VAL A 184 -12.39 -5.28 11.86
N ALA A 185 -12.15 -4.78 13.08
CA ALA A 185 -12.97 -5.07 14.26
C ALA A 185 -14.46 -4.69 14.04
N SER A 186 -14.71 -3.55 13.39
CA SER A 186 -16.05 -3.08 13.02
C SER A 186 -16.79 -4.02 12.05
N VAL A 187 -16.09 -4.63 11.09
CA VAL A 187 -16.67 -5.61 10.16
C VAL A 187 -16.89 -6.97 10.86
N MET A 188 -15.99 -7.37 11.77
CA MET A 188 -16.18 -8.59 12.58
C MET A 188 -17.41 -8.46 13.48
N ALA A 189 -17.55 -7.34 14.19
CA ALA A 189 -18.72 -7.04 15.02
C ALA A 189 -20.03 -7.04 14.22
N ALA A 190 -20.06 -6.40 13.05
CA ALA A 190 -21.21 -6.42 12.14
C ALA A 190 -21.54 -7.83 11.61
N ASN A 191 -20.56 -8.74 11.64
CA ASN A 191 -20.73 -10.15 11.29
C ASN A 191 -21.09 -11.04 12.49
N ASN A 192 -21.30 -10.49 13.68
CA ASN A 192 -21.47 -11.21 14.96
C ASN A 192 -20.25 -12.05 15.38
N ILE A 193 -19.04 -11.68 14.93
CA ILE A 193 -17.76 -12.28 15.33
C ILE A 193 -17.14 -11.36 16.39
N LYS A 194 -16.75 -11.93 17.55
CA LYS A 194 -16.03 -11.17 18.57
C LYS A 194 -14.58 -10.89 18.15
N SER A 195 -14.03 -9.78 18.59
CA SER A 195 -12.63 -9.41 18.36
C SER A 195 -12.00 -8.87 19.64
N ILE A 196 -10.78 -9.30 19.92
CA ILE A 196 -9.90 -8.73 20.93
C ILE A 196 -8.90 -7.86 20.18
N LEU A 197 -9.06 -6.54 20.27
CA LEU A 197 -8.22 -5.54 19.64
C LEU A 197 -7.14 -5.08 20.63
N SER A 198 -5.89 -4.99 20.15
CA SER A 198 -4.81 -4.39 20.93
C SER A 198 -5.07 -2.91 21.21
N ARG A 199 -4.76 -2.46 22.43
CA ARG A 199 -4.90 -1.06 22.83
C ARG A 199 -3.96 -0.11 22.07
N ASP A 200 -2.73 -0.54 21.85
CA ASP A 200 -1.67 0.19 21.18
C ASP A 200 -0.92 -0.76 20.23
N SER A 201 0.12 -0.30 19.53
CA SER A 201 0.90 -1.15 18.62
C SER A 201 1.54 -2.36 19.32
N VAL A 202 1.60 -3.49 18.63
CA VAL A 202 2.15 -4.76 19.12
C VAL A 202 2.89 -5.52 18.02
N PRO A 203 3.93 -6.32 18.35
CA PRO A 203 4.65 -7.11 17.36
C PRO A 203 3.84 -8.34 16.92
N THR A 204 4.08 -8.81 15.69
CA THR A 204 3.38 -9.98 15.12
C THR A 204 3.43 -11.22 16.04
N PRO A 205 4.60 -11.64 16.57
CA PRO A 205 4.69 -12.77 17.51
C PRO A 205 3.79 -12.67 18.74
N LEU A 206 3.50 -11.46 19.24
CA LEU A 206 2.59 -11.27 20.38
C LEU A 206 1.12 -11.51 19.98
N VAL A 207 0.73 -11.14 18.75
CA VAL A 207 -0.61 -11.46 18.21
C VAL A 207 -0.74 -12.97 18.06
N THR A 208 0.25 -13.62 17.44
CA THR A 208 0.29 -15.06 17.22
C THR A 208 0.27 -15.86 18.54
N PHE A 209 1.03 -15.45 19.55
CA PHE A 209 0.95 -16.02 20.90
C PHE A 209 -0.44 -15.86 21.52
N THR A 210 -1.05 -14.66 21.39
CA THR A 210 -2.35 -14.37 21.99
C THR A 210 -3.48 -15.17 21.33
N VAL A 211 -3.33 -15.56 20.06
CA VAL A 211 -4.23 -16.52 19.41
C VAL A 211 -4.22 -17.87 20.11
N LEU A 212 -3.04 -18.40 20.46
CA LEU A 212 -2.89 -19.66 21.17
C LEU A 212 -3.42 -19.56 22.62
N ASP A 213 -3.01 -18.53 23.38
CA ASP A 213 -3.42 -18.32 24.77
C ASP A 213 -4.95 -18.16 24.92
N LYS A 214 -5.60 -17.41 24.02
CA LYS A 214 -7.06 -17.24 24.00
C LYS A 214 -7.80 -18.30 23.18
N LYS A 215 -7.09 -19.27 22.60
CA LYS A 215 -7.62 -20.31 21.68
C LYS A 215 -8.46 -19.71 20.53
N ALA A 216 -8.10 -18.52 20.07
CA ALA A 216 -8.83 -17.72 19.10
C ALA A 216 -8.89 -18.39 17.71
N SER A 217 -9.79 -17.94 16.85
CA SER A 217 -10.00 -18.55 15.53
C SER A 217 -9.08 -18.03 14.42
N ALA A 218 -8.47 -16.87 14.62
CA ALA A 218 -7.44 -16.27 13.78
C ALA A 218 -6.76 -15.10 14.52
N GLY A 219 -5.52 -14.80 14.13
CA GLY A 219 -4.87 -13.52 14.39
C GLY A 219 -4.90 -12.66 13.13
N LEU A 220 -5.10 -11.35 13.28
CA LEU A 220 -5.11 -10.39 12.18
C LEU A 220 -4.13 -9.27 12.53
N VAL A 221 -2.99 -9.21 11.85
CA VAL A 221 -1.97 -8.18 12.08
C VAL A 221 -2.00 -7.17 10.95
N ILE A 222 -2.33 -5.91 11.27
CA ILE A 222 -2.32 -4.83 10.31
C ILE A 222 -0.89 -4.29 10.24
N THR A 223 -0.19 -4.64 9.16
CA THR A 223 1.23 -4.36 8.95
C THR A 223 1.65 -4.69 7.52
N ALA A 224 2.72 -4.05 7.04
CA ALA A 224 3.49 -4.49 5.88
C ALA A 224 4.95 -4.87 6.24
N SER A 225 5.27 -5.11 7.52
CA SER A 225 6.61 -5.52 7.99
C SER A 225 7.69 -4.54 7.48
N HIS A 226 8.85 -5.03 7.08
CA HIS A 226 9.97 -4.31 6.45
C HIS A 226 9.64 -3.52 5.16
N ASN A 227 8.40 -3.52 4.63
CA ASN A 227 8.05 -2.63 3.51
C ASN A 227 8.13 -1.14 3.93
N PRO A 228 8.44 -0.22 3.00
CA PRO A 228 8.45 1.23 3.25
C PRO A 228 7.13 1.78 3.83
N TYR A 229 7.20 3.00 4.39
CA TYR A 229 6.11 3.60 5.16
C TYR A 229 4.83 3.89 4.36
N ASP A 230 4.92 4.01 3.03
CA ASP A 230 3.78 4.19 2.12
C ASP A 230 3.00 2.89 1.89
N TYR A 231 3.51 1.73 2.32
CA TYR A 231 2.81 0.45 2.28
C TYR A 231 2.16 0.11 3.61
N ASN A 232 0.96 -0.47 3.56
CA ASN A 232 0.31 -1.15 4.67
C ASN A 232 -0.28 -2.49 4.18
N GLY A 233 -0.74 -3.36 5.08
CA GLY A 233 -1.16 -4.72 4.75
C GLY A 233 -1.91 -5.41 5.89
N ILE A 234 -2.36 -6.64 5.63
CA ILE A 234 -2.99 -7.51 6.64
C ILE A 234 -2.40 -8.92 6.52
N LYS A 235 -1.69 -9.34 7.57
CA LYS A 235 -1.36 -10.75 7.84
C LYS A 235 -2.58 -11.45 8.45
N VAL A 236 -2.74 -12.73 8.12
CA VAL A 236 -3.76 -13.59 8.71
C VAL A 236 -3.04 -14.79 9.32
N GLU A 237 -3.07 -14.89 10.64
CA GLU A 237 -2.56 -16.02 11.41
C GLU A 237 -3.71 -17.00 11.69
N THR A 238 -3.45 -18.29 11.59
CA THR A 238 -4.44 -19.35 11.86
C THR A 238 -4.58 -19.62 13.36
N GLU A 239 -5.57 -20.42 13.77
CA GLU A 239 -5.78 -20.80 15.18
C GLU A 239 -4.63 -21.61 15.77
N GLU A 240 -3.84 -22.25 14.91
CA GLU A 240 -2.62 -23.00 15.23
C GLU A 240 -1.40 -22.08 15.46
N GLY A 241 -1.56 -20.76 15.35
CA GLY A 241 -0.47 -19.79 15.57
C GLY A 241 0.55 -19.76 14.44
N LEU A 242 0.10 -19.88 13.19
CA LEU A 242 0.95 -19.91 11.99
C LEU A 242 0.37 -18.98 10.89
N PRO A 243 1.20 -18.42 9.98
CA PRO A 243 0.71 -17.66 8.84
C PRO A 243 -0.24 -18.47 7.94
N SER A 244 -1.30 -17.85 7.43
CA SER A 244 -2.35 -18.55 6.68
C SER A 244 -1.78 -19.23 5.42
N PRO A 245 -1.93 -20.55 5.26
CA PRO A 245 -1.36 -21.27 4.13
C PRO A 245 -2.04 -20.84 2.83
N VAL A 246 -1.29 -20.88 1.71
CA VAL A 246 -1.69 -20.34 0.40
C VAL A 246 -3.12 -20.72 -0.03
N HIS A 247 -3.56 -21.96 0.23
CA HIS A 247 -4.92 -22.38 -0.12
C HIS A 247 -6.04 -21.66 0.67
N VAL A 248 -5.77 -21.21 1.90
CA VAL A 248 -6.67 -20.36 2.70
C VAL A 248 -6.62 -18.93 2.18
N SER A 249 -5.40 -18.40 1.97
CA SER A 249 -5.16 -17.06 1.42
C SER A 249 -5.90 -16.85 0.10
N ASN A 250 -5.77 -17.78 -0.85
CA ASN A 250 -6.42 -17.72 -2.16
C ASN A 250 -7.96 -17.76 -2.08
N VAL A 251 -8.52 -18.49 -1.10
CA VAL A 251 -9.98 -18.52 -0.88
C VAL A 251 -10.47 -17.19 -0.30
N ILE A 252 -9.74 -16.62 0.67
CA ILE A 252 -10.06 -15.31 1.25
C ILE A 252 -9.90 -14.21 0.19
N GLU A 253 -8.84 -14.24 -0.59
CA GLU A 253 -8.56 -13.32 -1.70
C GLU A 253 -9.70 -13.32 -2.72
N LYS A 254 -10.09 -14.50 -3.21
CA LYS A 254 -11.19 -14.65 -4.16
C LYS A 254 -12.48 -14.04 -3.61
N ILE A 255 -12.85 -14.39 -2.38
CA ILE A 255 -14.06 -13.85 -1.74
C ILE A 255 -13.96 -12.32 -1.59
N ALA A 256 -12.80 -11.77 -1.20
CA ALA A 256 -12.60 -10.33 -1.05
C ALA A 256 -12.73 -9.58 -2.38
N ASN A 257 -12.19 -10.14 -3.45
CA ASN A 257 -12.31 -9.56 -4.79
C ASN A 257 -13.75 -9.63 -5.32
N GLU A 258 -14.47 -10.73 -5.08
CA GLU A 258 -15.89 -10.91 -5.45
C GLU A 258 -16.88 -10.15 -4.53
N THR A 259 -16.44 -9.69 -3.35
CA THR A 259 -17.29 -9.00 -2.36
C THR A 259 -17.72 -7.61 -2.82
N LYS A 260 -19.01 -7.45 -3.09
CA LYS A 260 -19.69 -6.18 -3.40
C LYS A 260 -20.30 -5.49 -2.18
N ASN A 261 -20.84 -6.26 -1.24
CA ASN A 261 -21.51 -5.76 -0.03
C ASN A 261 -20.72 -6.15 1.21
N VAL A 262 -20.45 -5.19 2.11
CA VAL A 262 -19.78 -5.42 3.40
C VAL A 262 -20.71 -5.05 4.54
N ALA A 263 -20.90 -5.97 5.50
CA ALA A 263 -21.54 -5.63 6.76
C ALA A 263 -20.56 -4.83 7.63
N TRP A 264 -21.00 -3.66 8.11
CA TRP A 264 -20.18 -2.78 8.96
C TRP A 264 -21.08 -2.04 9.96
N VAL A 265 -20.57 -1.86 11.18
CA VAL A 265 -21.17 -1.01 12.22
C VAL A 265 -20.14 0.01 12.70
N PRO A 266 -20.53 1.18 13.22
CA PRO A 266 -19.56 2.11 13.81
C PRO A 266 -18.78 1.46 14.95
N TYR A 267 -17.46 1.63 14.98
CA TYR A 267 -16.56 1.04 15.98
C TYR A 267 -17.07 1.15 17.42
N LYS A 268 -17.55 2.34 17.81
CA LYS A 268 -18.14 2.61 19.14
C LYS A 268 -19.30 1.67 19.48
N ILE A 269 -20.17 1.35 18.53
CA ILE A 269 -21.28 0.40 18.70
C ILE A 269 -20.76 -1.03 18.89
N GLY A 270 -19.70 -1.43 18.18
CA GLY A 270 -19.07 -2.73 18.36
C GLY A 270 -18.49 -2.92 19.78
N VAL A 271 -17.90 -1.85 20.35
CA VAL A 271 -17.43 -1.81 21.74
C VAL A 271 -18.60 -1.81 22.73
N GLU A 272 -19.57 -0.91 22.57
CA GLU A 272 -20.76 -0.80 23.44
C GLU A 272 -21.63 -2.06 23.49
N LYS A 273 -21.58 -2.91 22.45
CA LYS A 273 -22.29 -4.20 22.39
C LYS A 273 -21.41 -5.41 22.75
N GLY A 274 -20.18 -5.21 23.20
CA GLY A 274 -19.30 -6.30 23.66
C GLY A 274 -18.85 -7.27 22.56
N PHE A 275 -18.80 -6.80 21.31
CA PHE A 275 -18.20 -7.51 20.18
C PHE A 275 -16.74 -7.10 19.94
N ILE A 276 -16.34 -5.90 20.36
CA ILE A 276 -14.96 -5.41 20.31
C ILE A 276 -14.48 -5.20 21.75
N GLU A 277 -13.53 -6.02 22.17
CA GLU A 277 -12.84 -5.91 23.46
C GLU A 277 -11.47 -5.25 23.24
N ILE A 278 -11.03 -4.34 24.11
CA ILE A 278 -9.79 -3.57 23.94
C ILE A 278 -8.82 -3.89 25.08
N LEU A 279 -7.77 -4.67 24.79
CA LEU A 279 -6.83 -5.16 25.80
C LEU A 279 -5.38 -4.74 25.49
N ASP A 280 -4.58 -4.50 26.53
CA ASP A 280 -3.14 -4.75 26.44
C ASP A 280 -2.91 -6.22 26.83
N TYR A 281 -2.52 -7.05 25.88
CA TYR A 281 -2.22 -8.47 26.08
C TYR A 281 -0.72 -8.79 26.21
N ARG A 282 0.16 -7.76 26.30
CA ARG A 282 1.61 -7.94 26.46
C ARG A 282 1.98 -8.72 27.73
N ASN A 283 1.31 -8.45 28.86
CA ASN A 283 1.73 -9.03 30.15
C ASN A 283 1.79 -10.56 30.11
N ARG A 284 0.73 -11.23 29.61
CA ARG A 284 0.71 -12.71 29.55
C ARG A 284 1.80 -13.31 28.66
N TYR A 285 2.29 -12.56 27.68
CA TYR A 285 3.42 -12.95 26.84
C TYR A 285 4.76 -12.70 27.53
N LEU A 286 4.90 -11.62 28.30
CA LEU A 286 6.08 -11.39 29.14
C LEU A 286 6.20 -12.47 30.21
N ASP A 287 5.10 -12.77 30.92
CA ASP A 287 5.00 -13.90 31.85
C ASP A 287 5.46 -15.22 31.17
N TYR A 288 5.00 -15.46 29.93
CA TYR A 288 5.37 -16.65 29.16
C TYR A 288 6.85 -16.66 28.71
N LEU A 289 7.46 -15.50 28.44
CA LEU A 289 8.90 -15.42 28.18
C LEU A 289 9.71 -15.70 29.45
N GLU A 290 9.26 -15.21 30.61
CA GLU A 290 9.84 -15.55 31.93
C GLU A 290 9.66 -17.04 32.28
N GLU A 291 8.55 -17.67 31.87
CA GLU A 291 8.32 -19.14 31.98
C GLU A 291 9.18 -20.00 31.02
N LYS A 292 9.95 -19.41 30.08
CA LYS A 292 10.61 -20.13 28.98
C LYS A 292 12.08 -19.81 28.77
N LEU A 293 12.56 -18.69 29.29
CA LEU A 293 13.96 -18.25 29.18
C LEU A 293 14.58 -18.18 30.58
N ASP A 294 15.88 -18.41 30.67
CA ASP A 294 16.62 -18.27 31.94
C ASP A 294 16.86 -16.79 32.26
N TYR A 295 15.81 -16.12 32.74
CA TYR A 295 15.87 -14.73 33.18
C TYR A 295 16.83 -14.52 34.35
N GLU A 296 17.13 -15.53 35.17
CA GLU A 296 18.08 -15.37 36.28
C GLU A 296 19.53 -15.34 35.75
N SER A 297 19.89 -16.18 34.78
CA SER A 297 21.19 -16.06 34.09
C SER A 297 21.34 -14.70 33.37
N ILE A 298 20.28 -14.19 32.73
CA ILE A 298 20.32 -12.87 32.07
C ILE A 298 20.49 -11.73 33.10
N LYS A 299 19.72 -11.76 34.20
CA LYS A 299 19.85 -10.79 35.32
C LYS A 299 21.25 -10.81 35.93
N ASN A 300 21.81 -12.00 36.13
CA ASN A 300 23.16 -12.16 36.71
C ASN A 300 24.26 -11.70 35.75
N ALA A 301 24.05 -11.80 34.43
CA ALA A 301 24.98 -11.26 33.43
C ALA A 301 24.99 -9.71 33.39
N SER A 302 23.92 -9.04 33.85
CA SER A 302 23.82 -7.57 33.92
C SER A 302 24.10 -6.86 32.58
N LEU A 303 23.65 -7.48 31.47
CA LEU A 303 23.99 -7.09 30.10
C LEU A 303 23.59 -5.65 29.78
N LYS A 304 24.48 -4.94 29.09
CA LYS A 304 24.22 -3.67 28.42
C LYS A 304 23.78 -3.90 26.99
N VAL A 305 22.54 -3.56 26.70
CA VAL A 305 21.89 -3.81 25.41
C VAL A 305 21.68 -2.49 24.67
N CYS A 306 22.15 -2.43 23.43
CA CYS A 306 21.83 -1.34 22.50
C CYS A 306 20.71 -1.80 21.57
N PHE A 307 19.47 -1.37 21.81
CA PHE A 307 18.30 -1.84 21.06
C PHE A 307 17.80 -0.80 20.05
N ASP A 308 17.92 -1.11 18.77
CA ASP A 308 17.35 -0.34 17.67
C ASP A 308 15.98 -0.88 17.24
N SER A 309 14.96 -0.26 17.81
CA SER A 309 13.57 -0.60 17.53
C SER A 309 13.08 -0.19 16.13
N MET A 310 13.85 0.61 15.38
CA MET A 310 13.48 1.16 14.06
C MET A 310 12.11 1.87 14.01
N TYR A 311 11.61 2.41 15.12
CA TYR A 311 10.23 2.91 15.32
C TYR A 311 9.12 1.84 15.15
N GLY A 312 9.47 0.55 15.08
CA GLY A 312 8.57 -0.59 14.90
C GLY A 312 7.66 -0.89 16.10
N SER A 313 6.77 -1.88 15.97
CA SER A 313 5.83 -2.22 17.06
C SER A 313 6.43 -3.11 18.16
N GLY A 314 7.64 -3.63 17.96
CA GLY A 314 8.39 -4.37 18.97
C GLY A 314 8.79 -3.55 20.20
N THR A 315 8.98 -2.23 20.05
CA THR A 315 9.59 -1.31 21.04
C THR A 315 9.18 -1.59 22.47
N THR A 316 7.91 -1.36 22.82
CA THR A 316 7.40 -1.48 24.20
C THR A 316 7.41 -2.92 24.73
N THR A 317 7.35 -3.92 23.84
CA THR A 317 7.32 -5.33 24.26
C THR A 317 8.73 -5.82 24.59
N ILE A 318 9.70 -5.53 23.72
CA ILE A 318 11.11 -5.89 23.90
C ILE A 318 11.73 -5.07 25.03
N GLN A 319 11.44 -3.76 25.12
CA GLN A 319 11.86 -2.91 26.23
C GLN A 319 11.38 -3.45 27.60
N LYS A 320 10.11 -3.86 27.71
CA LYS A 320 9.58 -4.46 28.94
C LYS A 320 10.30 -5.77 29.30
N ALA A 321 10.56 -6.64 28.32
CA ALA A 321 11.26 -7.91 28.55
C ALA A 321 12.70 -7.69 29.04
N LEU A 322 13.47 -6.82 28.38
CA LEU A 322 14.85 -6.51 28.75
C LEU A 322 14.96 -5.83 30.12
N ILE A 323 14.04 -4.92 30.45
CA ILE A 323 13.99 -4.30 31.79
C ILE A 323 13.58 -5.32 32.86
N GLY A 324 12.65 -6.25 32.57
CA GLY A 324 12.33 -7.37 33.47
C GLY A 324 13.51 -8.32 33.71
N ALA A 325 14.33 -8.51 32.68
CA ALA A 325 15.62 -9.21 32.75
C ALA A 325 16.77 -8.38 33.37
N ARG A 326 16.50 -7.16 33.84
CA ARG A 326 17.47 -6.22 34.42
C ARG A 326 18.66 -5.87 33.51
N CYS A 327 18.49 -5.93 32.20
CA CYS A 327 19.48 -5.36 31.28
C CYS A 327 19.53 -3.83 31.43
N ASP A 328 20.72 -3.26 31.36
CA ASP A 328 20.92 -1.84 31.07
C ASP A 328 20.62 -1.62 29.58
N LEU A 329 19.89 -0.56 29.22
CA LEU A 329 19.21 -0.48 27.92
C LEU A 329 19.23 0.92 27.30
N GLU A 330 20.04 1.07 26.25
CA GLU A 330 19.98 2.21 25.35
C GLU A 330 18.99 1.92 24.21
N LEU A 331 18.10 2.88 23.90
CA LEU A 331 16.95 2.67 23.01
C LEU A 331 17.00 3.57 21.78
N ILE A 332 17.60 3.03 20.72
CA ILE A 332 17.67 3.68 19.41
C ILE A 332 16.29 3.63 18.73
N ARG A 333 15.88 4.78 18.16
CA ARG A 333 14.63 4.98 17.41
C ARG A 333 13.35 4.58 18.17
N GLY A 334 13.36 4.59 19.51
CA GLY A 334 12.24 4.19 20.37
C GLY A 334 10.98 5.06 20.37
N GLY A 335 10.96 6.15 19.60
CA GLY A 335 9.77 6.99 19.44
C GLY A 335 8.70 6.34 18.57
N ARG A 336 7.50 6.93 18.53
CA ARG A 336 6.49 6.61 17.51
C ARG A 336 6.65 7.54 16.32
N ASP A 337 7.19 7.03 15.21
CA ASP A 337 7.14 7.67 13.91
C ASP A 337 6.40 6.76 12.91
N VAL A 338 5.33 7.30 12.31
CA VAL A 338 4.52 6.60 11.29
C VAL A 338 5.25 6.47 9.95
N LEU A 339 6.36 7.20 9.77
CA LEU A 339 7.22 7.20 8.57
C LEU A 339 8.51 6.39 8.74
N PHE A 340 8.78 5.84 9.94
CA PHE A 340 10.00 5.09 10.29
C PHE A 340 11.34 5.80 9.94
N GLY A 341 11.37 7.13 10.07
CA GLY A 341 12.47 7.99 9.65
C GLY A 341 12.53 8.23 8.14
N GLY A 342 11.37 8.21 7.47
CA GLY A 342 11.23 8.39 6.01
C GLY A 342 11.78 7.23 5.17
N LEU A 343 11.98 6.06 5.77
CA LEU A 343 12.70 4.92 5.17
C LEU A 343 12.14 3.59 5.69
N ALA A 344 12.39 2.49 4.98
CA ALA A 344 11.91 1.16 5.39
C ALA A 344 12.40 0.74 6.80
N PRO A 345 11.53 0.21 7.68
CA PRO A 345 11.92 -0.38 8.97
C PRO A 345 12.46 -1.81 8.73
N ALA A 346 13.62 -1.88 8.09
CA ALA A 346 14.29 -3.11 7.70
C ALA A 346 15.72 -3.12 8.28
N PRO A 347 16.11 -4.10 9.11
CA PRO A 347 17.42 -4.13 9.77
C PRO A 347 18.54 -4.57 8.83
N THR A 348 18.83 -3.77 7.80
CA THR A 348 19.95 -3.99 6.87
C THR A 348 21.23 -3.31 7.38
N LEU A 349 22.40 -3.80 6.94
CA LEU A 349 23.72 -3.19 7.23
C LEU A 349 23.75 -1.66 7.10
N SER A 350 23.13 -1.11 6.04
CA SER A 350 23.06 0.35 5.83
C SER A 350 22.14 1.07 6.83
N ARG A 351 21.03 0.44 7.24
CA ARG A 351 20.08 0.98 8.21
C ARG A 351 20.54 0.84 9.67
N LEU A 352 21.43 -0.11 9.96
CA LEU A 352 22.03 -0.35 11.29
C LEU A 352 23.39 0.34 11.48
N SER A 353 23.82 1.18 10.55
CA SER A 353 25.09 1.94 10.61
C SER A 353 25.29 2.72 11.93
N TYR A 354 24.22 3.29 12.50
CA TYR A 354 24.28 3.96 13.80
C TYR A 354 24.43 2.96 14.97
N LEU A 355 23.61 1.90 15.03
CA LEU A 355 23.76 0.81 16.02
C LEU A 355 25.17 0.21 16.01
N ILE A 356 25.70 -0.10 14.83
CA ILE A 356 27.07 -0.62 14.63
C ILE A 356 28.14 0.37 15.11
N SER A 357 27.90 1.68 14.97
CA SER A 357 28.79 2.73 15.49
C SER A 357 28.78 2.79 17.01
N GLU A 358 27.60 2.65 17.65
CA GLU A 358 27.48 2.67 19.10
C GLU A 358 28.05 1.39 19.75
N MET A 359 27.85 0.21 19.15
CA MET A 359 28.54 -1.02 19.57
C MET A 359 30.06 -0.86 19.53
N LYS A 360 30.61 -0.27 18.46
CA LYS A 360 32.06 -0.04 18.28
C LYS A 360 32.70 0.95 19.25
N ARG A 361 31.92 1.63 20.09
CA ARG A 361 32.45 2.41 21.22
C ARG A 361 32.83 1.55 22.42
N GLY A 362 32.44 0.27 22.44
CA GLY A 362 32.76 -0.67 23.52
C GLY A 362 31.96 -0.43 24.80
N GLU A 363 30.79 0.22 24.69
CA GLU A 363 29.93 0.56 25.83
C GLU A 363 28.81 -0.48 26.08
N PHE A 364 28.62 -1.43 25.16
CA PHE A 364 27.50 -2.39 25.14
C PHE A 364 27.96 -3.82 24.85
N ASP A 365 27.30 -4.81 25.44
CA ASP A 365 27.60 -6.24 25.29
C ASP A 365 26.87 -6.87 24.08
N VAL A 366 25.70 -6.35 23.72
CA VAL A 366 24.95 -6.82 22.53
C VAL A 366 24.11 -5.71 21.89
N GLY A 367 24.20 -5.62 20.57
CA GLY A 367 23.33 -4.79 19.74
C GLY A 367 22.18 -5.62 19.18
N MET A 368 20.97 -5.08 19.20
CA MET A 368 19.76 -5.75 18.72
C MET A 368 18.98 -4.81 17.79
N ALA A 369 18.41 -5.33 16.71
CA ALA A 369 17.49 -4.58 15.87
C ALA A 369 16.31 -5.44 15.39
N VAL A 370 15.16 -4.82 15.13
CA VAL A 370 13.95 -5.50 14.63
C VAL A 370 13.32 -4.77 13.45
N ASP A 371 12.51 -5.47 12.66
CA ASP A 371 11.74 -4.87 11.57
C ASP A 371 10.41 -4.25 12.04
N GLY A 372 9.65 -3.65 11.11
CA GLY A 372 8.50 -2.80 11.43
C GLY A 372 7.42 -3.41 12.34
N ASP A 373 7.20 -4.72 12.26
CA ASP A 373 6.31 -5.48 13.16
C ASP A 373 7.02 -6.53 14.02
N ALA A 374 8.37 -6.48 14.06
CA ALA A 374 9.26 -7.37 14.78
C ALA A 374 8.91 -8.87 14.62
N ASP A 375 8.74 -9.31 13.36
CA ASP A 375 8.83 -10.74 13.00
C ASP A 375 10.27 -11.17 12.68
N ARG A 376 11.17 -10.20 12.47
CA ARG A 376 12.62 -10.40 12.34
C ARG A 376 13.38 -9.73 13.46
N ILE A 377 14.51 -10.33 13.79
CA ILE A 377 15.58 -9.77 14.61
C ILE A 377 16.89 -9.79 13.81
N VAL A 378 17.80 -8.88 14.13
CA VAL A 378 19.22 -8.92 13.77
C VAL A 378 20.02 -8.65 15.04
N LEU A 379 21.16 -9.31 15.18
CA LEU A 379 22.10 -9.09 16.27
C LEU A 379 23.40 -8.44 15.75
N VAL A 380 24.04 -7.66 16.61
CA VAL A 380 25.34 -7.05 16.39
C VAL A 380 26.20 -7.35 17.62
N ASP A 381 27.41 -7.86 17.42
CA ASP A 381 28.32 -8.21 18.53
C ASP A 381 29.02 -6.98 19.15
N GLU A 382 29.76 -7.19 20.23
CA GLU A 382 30.52 -6.15 20.95
C GLU A 382 31.62 -5.49 20.11
N MET A 383 32.05 -6.15 19.02
CA MET A 383 32.98 -5.59 18.04
C MET A 383 32.27 -4.82 16.91
N GLY A 384 30.94 -4.79 16.91
CA GLY A 384 30.10 -4.20 15.88
C GLY A 384 30.09 -4.96 14.55
N ASN A 385 30.25 -6.28 14.59
CA ASN A 385 29.99 -7.15 13.43
C ASN A 385 28.49 -7.48 13.36
N PHE A 386 27.94 -7.45 12.16
CA PHE A 386 26.57 -7.88 11.89
C PHE A 386 26.50 -9.41 11.91
N LEU A 387 25.64 -9.97 12.77
CA LEU A 387 25.43 -11.42 12.85
C LEU A 387 24.28 -11.82 11.92
N HIS A 388 24.55 -12.73 10.99
CA HIS A 388 23.54 -13.33 10.13
C HIS A 388 22.76 -14.40 10.91
N THR A 389 21.53 -14.07 11.27
CA THR A 389 20.52 -14.93 11.92
C THR A 389 19.59 -15.58 10.90
#